data_AF-A0A382V704-F1
#
_entry.id   AF-A0A382V704-F1
#
_cell.length_a   1.000
_cell.length_b   1.000
_cell.length_c   1.000
_cell.angle_alpha   90.00
_cell.angle_beta   90.00
_cell.angle_gamma   90.00
#
_symmetry.space_group_name_H-M   'P 1'
#
loop_
_entity.id
_entity.type
_entity.pdbx_description
1 polymer ?
#
loop_
_entity_poly.entity_id
_entity_poly.type
_entity_poly.pdbx_seq_one_letter_code
_entity_poly.pdbx_strand_id
1 'polypeptide(L)'
;LPTINTVLGEQATRRADIKFKPRRNGDNEIATILNKLFMQIADNNRLDWVEQQVFSDGLIMDGRGYFDVRMDFSDHVEGEIRITAKDPLDILIDPDAKDSDPKTWNEIYETRWMSLDEIQELYGKNKAESLRFVAENGNGYGRDSIEYEETRFGDLDPTDDYFGAGVPSEEDYKNVRAIRVIERQHKRMQRVDCFVDPMTGDQRDVPEEWSDRKMKKFAKEYGLNIMSKIKRKVRWTVTADRVVLHDDWSPYNDFTMVPFFAYFRRGRPFGMVRNLLSPQEQLNKIA
;
A
#
# COMPACT_ATOMS: atom_id res chain seq x y z
N LEU A 1 4.39 -9.53 26.89
CA LEU A 1 3.76 -10.58 26.04
C LEU A 1 2.35 -10.96 26.50
N PRO A 2 2.06 -11.37 27.75
CA PRO A 2 0.72 -11.85 28.13
C PRO A 2 -0.39 -10.81 27.93
N THR A 3 -0.13 -9.53 28.24
CA THR A 3 -1.10 -8.43 28.04
C THR A 3 -1.52 -8.26 26.58
N ILE A 4 -0.58 -8.38 25.65
CA ILE A 4 -0.87 -8.24 24.21
C ILE A 4 -1.75 -9.41 23.76
N ASN A 5 -1.39 -10.63 24.15
CA ASN A 5 -2.16 -11.83 23.81
C ASN A 5 -3.59 -11.79 24.37
N THR A 6 -3.79 -11.21 25.55
CA THR A 6 -5.15 -11.00 26.10
C THR A 6 -5.97 -10.05 25.23
N VAL A 7 -5.38 -8.92 24.80
CA VAL A 7 -6.08 -7.95 23.94
C VAL A 7 -6.36 -8.53 22.54
N LEU A 8 -5.42 -9.28 21.97
CA LEU A 8 -5.64 -10.01 20.72
C LEU A 8 -6.78 -11.04 20.86
N GLY A 9 -6.86 -11.75 21.99
CA GLY A 9 -7.95 -12.69 22.28
C GLY A 9 -9.32 -12.01 22.41
N GLU A 10 -9.39 -10.84 23.06
CA GLU A 10 -10.60 -10.02 23.15
C GLU A 10 -11.06 -9.53 21.76
N GLN A 11 -10.15 -9.03 20.91
CA GLN A 11 -10.49 -8.61 19.56
C GLN A 11 -11.02 -9.78 18.73
N ALA A 12 -10.39 -10.95 18.82
CA ALA A 12 -10.84 -12.14 18.10
C ALA A 12 -12.25 -12.59 18.53
N THR A 13 -12.63 -12.35 19.79
CA THR A 13 -13.96 -12.69 20.31
C THR A 13 -15.02 -11.62 19.95
N ARG A 14 -14.61 -10.36 19.79
CA ARG A 14 -15.49 -9.21 19.54
C ARG A 14 -15.24 -8.56 18.16
N ARG A 15 -15.11 -9.38 17.12
CA ARG A 15 -14.96 -8.88 15.74
C ARG A 15 -16.17 -8.05 15.34
N ALA A 16 -15.91 -6.97 14.60
CA ALA A 16 -16.94 -6.10 14.09
C ALA A 16 -17.30 -6.50 12.65
N ASP A 17 -18.56 -6.86 12.42
CA ASP A 17 -19.05 -7.13 11.07
C ASP A 17 -19.21 -5.84 10.26
N ILE A 18 -18.75 -5.84 9.02
CA ILE A 18 -19.01 -4.77 8.06
C ILE A 18 -20.39 -4.99 7.44
N LYS A 19 -21.24 -3.94 7.48
CA LYS A 19 -22.58 -3.95 6.88
C LYS A 19 -22.83 -2.73 6.03
N PHE A 20 -23.19 -2.95 4.78
CA PHE A 20 -23.69 -1.93 3.87
C PHE A 20 -25.15 -1.63 4.19
N LYS A 21 -25.45 -0.34 4.41
CA LYS A 21 -26.79 0.17 4.70
C LYS A 21 -27.23 1.12 3.58
N PRO A 22 -28.49 1.04 3.12
CA PRO A 22 -29.00 1.98 2.13
C PRO A 22 -28.98 3.40 2.70
N ARG A 23 -28.56 4.38 1.88
CA ARG A 23 -28.60 5.82 2.19
C ARG A 23 -29.58 6.49 1.22
N ARG A 24 -30.29 7.54 1.68
CA ARG A 24 -31.19 8.45 0.90
C ARG A 24 -31.73 7.87 -0.41
N ASN A 25 -32.98 7.37 -0.42
CA ASN A 25 -33.62 6.73 -1.58
C ASN A 25 -32.87 5.50 -2.16
N GLY A 26 -31.81 5.04 -1.51
CA GLY A 26 -31.09 3.84 -1.90
C GLY A 26 -31.91 2.57 -1.66
N ASP A 27 -31.77 1.64 -2.58
CA ASP A 27 -32.47 0.37 -2.55
C ASP A 27 -31.87 -0.59 -1.51
N ASN A 28 -32.73 -1.26 -0.76
CA ASN A 28 -32.36 -2.29 0.19
C ASN A 28 -31.85 -3.56 -0.53
N GLU A 29 -32.33 -3.83 -1.74
CA GLU A 29 -31.85 -4.95 -2.54
C GLU A 29 -30.36 -4.79 -2.88
N ILE A 30 -29.96 -3.59 -3.31
CA ILE A 30 -28.55 -3.27 -3.61
C ILE A 30 -27.67 -3.43 -2.36
N ALA A 31 -28.14 -2.95 -1.20
CA ALA A 31 -27.39 -3.11 0.05
C ALA A 31 -27.21 -4.60 0.40
N THR A 32 -28.22 -5.43 0.16
CA THR A 32 -28.16 -6.88 0.37
C THR A 32 -27.16 -7.55 -0.58
N ILE A 33 -27.15 -7.16 -1.85
CA ILE A 33 -26.18 -7.65 -2.85
C ILE A 33 -24.76 -7.29 -2.43
N LEU A 34 -24.52 -6.04 -2.04
CA LEU A 34 -23.19 -5.58 -1.60
C LEU A 34 -22.72 -6.32 -0.34
N ASN A 35 -23.61 -6.59 0.61
CA ASN A 35 -23.27 -7.42 1.78
C ASN A 35 -22.83 -8.83 1.37
N LYS A 36 -23.55 -9.48 0.45
CA LYS A 36 -23.18 -10.83 -0.03
C LYS A 36 -21.86 -10.84 -0.79
N LEU A 37 -21.66 -9.85 -1.67
CA LEU A 37 -20.42 -9.69 -2.41
C LEU A 37 -19.23 -9.49 -1.46
N PHE A 38 -19.40 -8.64 -0.44
CA PHE A 38 -18.36 -8.42 0.55
C PHE A 38 -18.06 -9.66 1.39
N MET A 39 -19.07 -10.43 1.81
CA MET A 39 -18.85 -11.69 2.52
C MET A 39 -18.02 -12.67 1.69
N GLN A 40 -18.33 -12.82 0.39
CA GLN A 40 -17.53 -13.66 -0.51
C GLN A 40 -16.08 -13.17 -0.61
N ILE A 41 -15.86 -11.87 -0.79
CA ILE A 41 -14.51 -11.30 -0.87
C ILE A 41 -13.75 -11.51 0.45
N ALA A 42 -14.42 -11.27 1.59
CA ALA A 42 -13.82 -11.43 2.91
C ALA A 42 -13.40 -12.89 3.15
N ASP A 43 -14.24 -13.86 2.80
CA ASP A 43 -13.94 -15.28 2.92
C ASP A 43 -12.77 -15.69 2.01
N ASN A 44 -12.77 -15.27 0.74
CA ASN A 44 -11.69 -15.56 -0.21
C ASN A 44 -10.34 -15.00 0.26
N ASN A 45 -10.34 -13.88 0.96
CA ASN A 45 -9.14 -13.24 1.49
C ASN A 45 -8.75 -13.71 2.88
N ARG A 46 -9.57 -14.55 3.53
CA ARG A 46 -9.46 -14.85 4.96
C ARG A 46 -9.27 -13.56 5.76
N LEU A 47 -10.14 -12.58 5.48
CA LEU A 47 -10.01 -11.21 6.00
C LEU A 47 -9.87 -11.20 7.53
N ASP A 48 -10.49 -12.15 8.21
CA ASP A 48 -10.34 -12.37 9.64
C ASP A 48 -8.89 -12.52 10.12
N TRP A 49 -8.06 -13.23 9.36
CA TRP A 49 -6.66 -13.45 9.72
C TRP A 49 -5.83 -12.21 9.38
N VAL A 50 -6.12 -11.59 8.23
CA VAL A 50 -5.46 -10.35 7.80
C VAL A 50 -5.75 -9.21 8.77
N GLU A 51 -7.00 -9.06 9.22
CA GLU A 51 -7.40 -8.07 10.22
C GLU A 51 -6.66 -8.28 11.53
N GLN A 52 -6.53 -9.53 11.98
CA GLN A 52 -5.80 -9.83 13.22
C GLN A 52 -4.31 -9.51 13.10
N GLN A 53 -3.70 -9.74 11.93
CA GLN A 53 -2.31 -9.34 11.66
C GLN A 53 -2.16 -7.82 11.71
N VAL A 54 -2.97 -7.10 10.94
CA VAL A 54 -2.93 -5.62 10.89
C VAL A 54 -3.21 -5.00 12.26
N PHE A 55 -4.13 -5.58 13.03
CA PHE A 55 -4.41 -5.15 14.39
C PHE A 55 -3.22 -5.40 15.31
N SER A 56 -2.62 -6.59 15.26
CA SER A 56 -1.41 -6.94 16.02
C SER A 56 -0.26 -5.99 15.71
N ASP A 57 -0.03 -5.71 14.43
CA ASP A 57 0.97 -4.75 13.97
C ASP A 57 0.69 -3.37 14.54
N GLY A 58 -0.56 -2.89 14.49
CA GLY A 58 -0.94 -1.64 15.12
C GLY A 58 -0.67 -1.57 16.62
N LEU A 59 -0.81 -2.68 17.34
CA LEU A 59 -0.53 -2.72 18.79
C LEU A 59 0.97 -2.72 19.11
N ILE A 60 1.78 -3.34 18.26
CA ILE A 60 3.21 -3.61 18.47
C ILE A 60 4.08 -2.53 17.79
N MET A 61 3.86 -2.29 16.51
CA MET A 61 4.64 -1.45 15.62
C MET A 61 4.15 0.01 15.64
N ASP A 62 4.55 0.74 16.67
CA ASP A 62 4.39 2.20 16.78
C ASP A 62 2.96 2.75 16.54
N GLY A 63 1.94 1.90 16.72
CA GLY A 63 0.55 2.29 16.56
C GLY A 63 0.00 2.14 15.17
N ARG A 64 0.68 1.47 14.23
CA ARG A 64 0.33 1.43 12.80
C ARG A 64 0.22 0.00 12.28
N GLY A 65 -0.83 -0.24 11.50
CA GLY A 65 -0.97 -1.43 10.66
C GLY A 65 -1.53 -1.01 9.30
N TYR A 66 -1.31 -1.81 8.26
CA TYR A 66 -1.75 -1.46 6.90
C TYR A 66 -2.37 -2.65 6.18
N PHE A 67 -3.53 -2.42 5.59
CA PHE A 67 -4.07 -3.28 4.54
C PHE A 67 -3.66 -2.72 3.19
N ASP A 68 -3.39 -3.60 2.24
CA ASP A 68 -3.28 -3.26 0.82
C ASP A 68 -4.39 -3.97 0.05
N VAL A 69 -5.22 -3.19 -0.63
CA VAL A 69 -6.38 -3.67 -1.39
C VAL A 69 -6.14 -3.42 -2.87
N ARG A 70 -5.95 -4.50 -3.64
CA ARG A 70 -5.69 -4.44 -5.08
C ARG A 70 -6.50 -5.49 -5.83
N MET A 71 -6.67 -5.28 -7.12
CA MET A 71 -7.15 -6.29 -8.04
C MET A 71 -5.98 -7.17 -8.48
N ASP A 72 -6.15 -8.47 -8.33
CA ASP A 72 -5.21 -9.49 -8.78
C ASP A 72 -5.83 -10.27 -9.95
N PHE A 73 -5.04 -10.51 -11.00
CA PHE A 73 -5.47 -11.19 -12.22
C PHE A 73 -4.80 -12.56 -12.39
N SER A 74 -4.04 -13.02 -11.39
CA SER A 74 -3.32 -14.29 -11.42
C SER A 74 -4.27 -15.49 -11.51
N ASP A 75 -5.32 -15.48 -10.69
CA ASP A 75 -6.28 -16.59 -10.55
C ASP A 75 -7.43 -16.53 -11.58
N HIS A 76 -7.89 -15.32 -11.92
CA HIS A 76 -9.02 -15.12 -12.84
C HIS A 76 -8.80 -13.94 -13.78
N VAL A 77 -9.11 -14.13 -15.06
CA VAL A 77 -9.03 -13.10 -16.12
C VAL A 77 -9.86 -11.85 -15.82
N GLU A 78 -10.97 -11.96 -15.10
CA GLU A 78 -11.82 -10.81 -14.73
C GLU A 78 -11.28 -10.05 -13.51
N GLY A 79 -10.27 -10.61 -12.84
CA GLY A 79 -9.66 -10.06 -11.64
C GLY A 79 -10.45 -10.39 -10.37
N GLU A 80 -9.73 -10.70 -9.30
CA GLU A 80 -10.28 -10.84 -7.95
C GLU A 80 -9.68 -9.80 -7.01
N ILE A 81 -10.44 -9.40 -5.99
CA ILE A 81 -9.94 -8.44 -4.99
C ILE A 81 -9.04 -9.20 -4.01
N ARG A 82 -7.78 -8.77 -3.91
CA ARG A 82 -6.82 -9.24 -2.93
C ARG A 82 -6.60 -8.19 -1.84
N ILE A 83 -6.72 -8.62 -0.59
CA ILE A 83 -6.50 -7.84 0.62
C ILE A 83 -5.34 -8.52 1.36
N THR A 84 -4.25 -7.78 1.55
CA THR A 84 -3.04 -8.29 2.23
C THR A 84 -2.64 -7.37 3.38
N ALA A 85 -1.98 -7.92 4.40
CA ALA A 85 -1.33 -7.14 5.44
C ALA A 85 0.06 -6.74 4.95
N LYS A 86 0.45 -5.48 5.19
CA LYS A 86 1.77 -4.96 4.85
C LYS A 86 2.56 -4.66 6.11
N ASP A 87 3.87 -4.89 6.06
CA ASP A 87 4.77 -4.52 7.14
C ASP A 87 4.74 -3.00 7.32
N PRO A 88 4.40 -2.48 8.52
CA PRO A 88 4.39 -1.04 8.78
C PRO A 88 5.75 -0.35 8.60
N LEU A 89 6.86 -1.07 8.67
CA LEU A 89 8.22 -0.52 8.50
C LEU A 89 8.53 -0.20 7.04
N ASP A 90 7.89 -0.90 6.11
CA ASP A 90 8.05 -0.68 4.66
C ASP A 90 7.20 0.49 4.15
N ILE A 91 6.28 0.99 4.97
CA ILE A 91 5.31 2.02 4.58
C ILE A 91 5.69 3.38 5.15
N LEU A 92 5.90 4.35 4.25
CA LEU A 92 6.10 5.75 4.61
C LEU A 92 4.86 6.57 4.21
N ILE A 93 4.17 7.09 5.22
CA ILE A 93 3.02 7.98 5.02
C ILE A 93 3.46 9.44 4.86
N ASP A 94 2.60 10.24 4.24
CA ASP A 94 2.77 11.70 4.13
C ASP A 94 3.10 12.34 5.50
N PRO A 95 4.26 13.00 5.67
CA PRO A 95 4.65 13.63 6.93
C PRO A 95 3.76 14.80 7.33
N ASP A 96 3.05 15.41 6.37
CA ASP A 96 2.15 16.54 6.62
C ASP A 96 0.72 16.08 6.99
N ALA A 97 0.44 14.77 6.91
CA ALA A 97 -0.84 14.22 7.29
C ALA A 97 -1.12 14.36 8.79
N LYS A 98 -2.29 14.89 9.12
CA LYS A 98 -2.76 15.08 10.52
C LYS A 98 -4.01 14.26 10.86
N ASP A 99 -4.70 13.77 9.84
CA ASP A 99 -5.88 12.94 9.96
C ASP A 99 -5.51 11.48 9.75
N SER A 100 -6.27 10.57 10.36
CA SER A 100 -6.18 9.14 10.12
C SER A 100 -6.72 8.73 8.74
N ASP A 101 -7.59 9.55 8.13
CA ASP A 101 -8.18 9.22 6.83
C ASP A 101 -7.18 9.46 5.68
N PRO A 102 -6.78 8.42 4.92
CA PRO A 102 -5.85 8.53 3.78
C PRO A 102 -6.38 9.41 2.64
N LYS A 103 -7.67 9.72 2.62
CA LYS A 103 -8.25 10.69 1.67
C LYS A 103 -7.70 12.10 1.84
N THR A 104 -7.23 12.45 3.04
CA THR A 104 -6.63 13.76 3.31
C THR A 104 -5.15 13.82 2.95
N TRP A 105 -4.48 12.67 2.85
CA TRP A 105 -3.03 12.59 2.61
C TRP A 105 -2.68 12.92 1.17
N ASN A 106 -1.46 13.40 0.91
CA ASN A 106 -1.01 13.71 -0.43
C ASN A 106 -0.28 12.54 -1.09
N GLU A 107 0.40 11.70 -0.31
CA GLU A 107 1.20 10.60 -0.82
C GLU A 107 1.43 9.47 0.19
N ILE A 108 1.77 8.30 -0.35
CA ILE A 108 2.19 7.11 0.40
C ILE A 108 3.33 6.47 -0.40
N TYR A 109 4.35 5.99 0.30
CA TYR A 109 5.40 5.17 -0.25
C TYR A 109 5.35 3.77 0.36
N GLU A 110 5.64 2.77 -0.46
CA GLU A 110 5.93 1.40 -0.05
C GLU A 110 7.32 1.06 -0.58
N THR A 111 8.20 0.59 0.30
CA THR A 111 9.53 0.13 -0.07
C THR A 111 9.60 -1.37 0.03
N ARG A 112 10.16 -2.04 -0.97
CA ARG A 112 10.38 -3.48 -0.95
C ARG A 112 11.69 -3.83 -1.61
N TRP A 113 12.35 -4.87 -1.12
CA TRP A 113 13.50 -5.45 -1.78
C TRP A 113 13.02 -6.49 -2.79
N MET A 114 13.50 -6.39 -4.03
CA MET A 114 13.17 -7.33 -5.10
C MET A 114 14.43 -7.79 -5.82
N SER A 115 14.48 -9.06 -6.17
CA SER A 115 15.48 -9.61 -7.07
C SER A 115 15.31 -9.08 -8.50
N LEU A 116 16.40 -9.14 -9.28
CA LEU A 116 16.34 -8.78 -10.71
C LEU A 116 15.37 -9.66 -11.50
N ASP A 117 15.18 -10.92 -11.10
CA ASP A 117 14.29 -11.87 -11.75
C ASP A 117 12.81 -11.51 -11.49
N GLU A 118 12.45 -11.15 -10.26
CA GLU A 118 11.11 -10.65 -9.93
C GLU A 118 10.80 -9.34 -10.67
N ILE A 119 11.79 -8.45 -10.79
CA ILE A 119 11.65 -7.22 -11.56
C ILE A 119 11.45 -7.53 -13.05
N GLN A 120 12.17 -8.51 -13.59
CA GLN A 120 12.01 -8.95 -14.97
C GLN A 120 10.63 -9.55 -15.23
N GLU A 121 10.11 -10.34 -14.30
CA GLU A 121 8.77 -10.93 -14.38
C GLU A 121 7.67 -9.86 -14.36
N LEU A 122 7.76 -8.90 -13.44
CA LEU A 122 6.70 -7.90 -13.22
C LEU A 122 6.78 -6.70 -14.15
N TYR A 123 7.98 -6.21 -14.48
CA TYR A 123 8.20 -4.98 -15.23
C TYR A 123 8.89 -5.19 -16.59
N GLY A 124 9.25 -6.44 -16.92
CA GLY A 124 9.82 -6.82 -18.19
C GLY A 124 11.34 -6.74 -18.27
N LYS A 125 11.88 -7.46 -19.26
CA LYS A 125 13.32 -7.67 -19.44
C LYS A 125 14.14 -6.39 -19.61
N ASN A 126 13.66 -5.43 -20.38
CA ASN A 126 14.39 -4.19 -20.66
C ASN A 126 14.68 -3.38 -19.40
N LYS A 127 13.74 -3.39 -18.43
CA LYS A 127 13.89 -2.67 -17.16
C LYS A 127 14.90 -3.38 -16.25
N ALA A 128 14.82 -4.71 -16.16
CA ALA A 128 15.77 -5.51 -15.41
C ALA A 128 17.20 -5.41 -15.98
N GLU A 129 17.38 -5.44 -17.30
CA GLU A 129 18.69 -5.26 -17.94
C GLU A 129 19.26 -3.85 -17.67
N SER A 130 18.41 -2.81 -17.68
CA SER A 130 18.83 -1.45 -17.34
C SER A 130 19.32 -1.34 -15.89
N LEU A 131 18.62 -1.98 -14.95
CA LEU A 131 19.02 -2.00 -13.55
C LEU A 131 20.29 -2.80 -13.30
N ARG A 132 20.45 -3.95 -13.98
CA ARG A 132 21.68 -4.73 -13.96
C ARG A 132 22.88 -3.88 -14.40
N PHE A 133 22.74 -3.14 -15.50
CA PHE A 133 23.79 -2.23 -15.96
C PHE A 133 24.11 -1.14 -14.94
N VAL A 134 23.11 -0.56 -14.26
CA VAL A 134 23.37 0.46 -13.24
C VAL A 134 24.09 -0.13 -12.03
N ALA A 135 23.70 -1.34 -11.62
CA ALA A 135 24.29 -2.02 -10.49
C ALA A 135 25.73 -2.50 -10.72
N GLU A 136 26.04 -2.99 -11.93
CA GLU A 136 27.38 -3.45 -12.32
C GLU A 136 28.36 -2.28 -12.51
N ASN A 137 27.88 -1.11 -12.94
CA ASN A 137 28.75 0.05 -13.18
C ASN A 137 29.00 0.91 -11.93
N GLY A 138 28.54 0.48 -10.74
CA GLY A 138 28.75 1.22 -9.48
C GLY A 138 28.12 2.62 -9.45
N ASN A 139 27.18 2.89 -10.36
CA ASN A 139 26.55 4.21 -10.54
C ASN A 139 25.20 4.34 -9.80
N GLY A 140 24.84 3.39 -8.94
CA GLY A 140 23.61 3.45 -8.14
C GLY A 140 23.66 4.46 -6.99
N TYR A 141 22.57 4.58 -6.25
CA TYR A 141 22.49 5.38 -5.02
C TYR A 141 23.13 4.69 -3.79
N GLY A 142 23.98 3.68 -4.00
CA GLY A 142 24.72 2.95 -2.96
C GLY A 142 23.89 1.86 -2.27
N ARG A 143 24.32 1.48 -1.05
CA ARG A 143 23.72 0.39 -0.25
C ARG A 143 22.22 0.56 0.03
N ASP A 144 21.72 1.80 0.05
CA ASP A 144 20.29 2.08 0.23
C ASP A 144 19.42 1.75 -0.99
N SER A 145 20.04 1.51 -2.15
CA SER A 145 19.36 1.18 -3.41
C SER A 145 19.61 -0.24 -3.89
N ILE A 146 20.80 -0.78 -3.59
CA ILE A 146 21.23 -2.08 -4.07
C ILE A 146 21.88 -2.82 -2.90
N GLU A 147 21.36 -4.02 -2.65
CA GLU A 147 21.90 -4.93 -1.65
C GLU A 147 22.81 -5.94 -2.34
N TYR A 148 24.09 -5.86 -1.98
CA TYR A 148 25.16 -6.73 -2.48
C TYR A 148 25.52 -7.84 -1.48
N GLU A 149 25.16 -7.68 -0.20
CA GLU A 149 25.50 -8.60 0.89
C GLU A 149 24.31 -9.45 1.33
N GLU A 150 24.60 -10.57 2.01
CA GLU A 150 23.60 -11.53 2.46
C GLU A 150 23.56 -11.58 4.00
N THR A 151 22.49 -11.10 4.62
CA THR A 151 22.21 -11.40 6.03
C THR A 151 21.80 -12.87 6.17
N ARG A 152 22.76 -13.75 6.42
CA ARG A 152 22.52 -15.18 6.72
C ARG A 152 22.30 -15.38 8.22
N PHE A 153 21.30 -16.18 8.60
CA PHE A 153 21.07 -16.62 9.99
C PHE A 153 22.23 -17.46 10.57
N GLY A 154 23.12 -17.96 9.71
CA GLY A 154 24.22 -18.86 10.07
C GLY A 154 25.49 -18.19 10.57
N ASP A 155 25.43 -16.91 10.97
CA ASP A 155 26.52 -16.16 11.62
C ASP A 155 27.91 -16.44 11.02
N LEU A 156 28.11 -15.97 9.80
CA LEU A 156 29.45 -15.74 9.26
C LEU A 156 29.70 -14.24 9.36
N ASP A 157 29.81 -13.77 10.59
CA ASP A 157 30.20 -12.41 10.95
C ASP A 157 31.52 -12.05 10.21
N PRO A 158 31.55 -11.16 9.21
CA PRO A 158 32.78 -10.47 8.89
C PRO A 158 32.95 -9.44 10.00
N THR A 159 33.86 -9.76 10.91
CA THR A 159 34.11 -9.15 12.21
C THR A 159 34.63 -7.69 12.13
N ASP A 160 34.03 -6.83 11.31
CA ASP A 160 34.52 -5.47 11.05
C ASP A 160 33.44 -4.37 10.94
N ASP A 161 32.21 -4.60 11.40
CA ASP A 161 31.15 -3.59 11.33
C ASP A 161 31.24 -2.49 12.41
N TYR A 162 32.33 -2.44 13.20
CA TYR A 162 32.53 -1.43 14.24
C TYR A 162 33.50 -0.30 13.86
N PHE A 163 34.23 -0.39 12.75
CA PHE A 163 35.14 0.66 12.28
C PHE A 163 35.14 0.80 10.75
N GLY A 164 34.17 1.54 10.21
CA GLY A 164 34.26 2.13 8.87
C GLY A 164 34.34 1.13 7.73
N ALA A 165 33.17 0.66 7.28
CA ALA A 165 33.01 -0.19 6.11
C ALA A 165 33.85 0.29 4.92
N GLY A 166 34.77 -0.57 4.47
CA GLY A 166 35.53 -0.39 3.24
C GLY A 166 34.61 -0.30 2.03
N VAL A 167 35.05 0.43 1.01
CA VAL A 167 34.39 0.48 -0.30
C VAL A 167 34.24 -0.97 -0.82
N PRO A 168 33.03 -1.40 -1.26
CA PRO A 168 32.83 -2.74 -1.81
C PRO A 168 33.84 -3.02 -2.93
N SER A 169 34.39 -4.23 -2.99
CA SER A 169 35.35 -4.61 -4.02
C SER A 169 34.66 -4.80 -5.38
N GLU A 170 35.38 -4.68 -6.50
CA GLU A 170 34.84 -4.91 -7.85
C GLU A 170 34.20 -6.30 -8.05
N GLU A 171 34.54 -7.28 -7.20
CA GLU A 171 33.95 -8.61 -7.22
C GLU A 171 32.57 -8.67 -6.54
N ASP A 172 32.32 -7.82 -5.53
CA ASP A 172 31.04 -7.76 -4.81
C ASP A 172 29.92 -7.17 -5.68
N TYR A 173 30.26 -6.25 -6.60
CA TYR A 173 29.31 -5.66 -7.56
C TYR A 173 28.71 -6.67 -8.56
N LYS A 174 29.32 -7.86 -8.70
CA LYS A 174 28.85 -8.89 -9.65
C LYS A 174 27.67 -9.70 -9.13
N ASN A 175 27.40 -9.66 -7.82
CA ASN A 175 26.36 -10.47 -7.19
C ASN A 175 25.24 -9.59 -6.61
N VAL A 176 24.54 -8.85 -7.46
CA VAL A 176 23.33 -8.10 -7.07
C VAL A 176 22.28 -9.08 -6.58
N ARG A 177 21.94 -9.05 -5.29
CA ARG A 177 20.93 -9.92 -4.67
C ARG A 177 19.54 -9.31 -4.81
N ALA A 178 19.40 -8.07 -4.33
CA ALA A 178 18.15 -7.36 -4.33
C ALA A 178 18.35 -5.88 -4.62
N ILE A 179 17.34 -5.28 -5.23
CA ILE A 179 17.25 -3.86 -5.53
C ILE A 179 16.04 -3.33 -4.77
N ARG A 180 16.22 -2.19 -4.10
CA ARG A 180 15.13 -1.53 -3.40
C ARG A 180 14.22 -0.89 -4.44
N VAL A 181 12.98 -1.38 -4.49
CA VAL A 181 11.89 -0.85 -5.29
C VAL A 181 11.03 0.03 -4.40
N ILE A 182 10.83 1.27 -4.86
CA ILE A 182 10.00 2.27 -4.19
C ILE A 182 8.75 2.46 -5.04
N GLU A 183 7.63 2.03 -4.48
CA GLU A 183 6.31 2.37 -4.99
C GLU A 183 5.83 3.66 -4.32
N ARG A 184 5.40 4.63 -5.12
CA ARG A 184 4.80 5.88 -4.67
C ARG A 184 3.41 6.02 -5.27
N GLN A 185 2.43 6.26 -4.41
CA GLN A 185 1.10 6.72 -4.81
C GLN A 185 0.92 8.16 -4.33
N HIS A 186 0.74 9.11 -5.26
CA HIS A 186 0.63 10.53 -4.92
C HIS A 186 -0.49 11.23 -5.70
N LYS A 187 -1.18 12.17 -5.05
CA LYS A 187 -2.30 12.89 -5.64
C LYS A 187 -1.82 14.01 -6.56
N ARG A 188 -2.28 13.99 -7.81
CA ARG A 188 -2.09 15.08 -8.78
C ARG A 188 -3.43 15.62 -9.27
N MET A 189 -3.43 16.91 -9.61
CA MET A 189 -4.60 17.54 -10.21
C MET A 189 -4.70 17.12 -11.67
N GLN A 190 -5.86 16.56 -12.05
CA GLN A 190 -6.17 16.17 -13.41
C GLN A 190 -7.54 16.74 -13.79
N ARG A 191 -7.66 17.16 -15.04
CA ARG A 191 -8.94 17.56 -15.60
C ARG A 191 -9.68 16.29 -16.03
N VAL A 192 -10.85 16.07 -15.44
CA VAL A 192 -11.68 14.87 -15.64
C VAL A 192 -13.08 15.31 -16.05
N ASP A 193 -13.59 14.69 -17.10
CA ASP A 193 -14.97 14.89 -17.51
C ASP A 193 -15.90 14.02 -16.67
N CYS A 194 -17.02 14.58 -16.24
CA CYS A 194 -18.00 13.94 -15.40
C CYS A 194 -19.37 13.96 -16.09
N PHE A 195 -20.06 12.83 -16.04
CA PHE A 195 -21.49 12.78 -16.30
C PHE A 195 -22.24 13.33 -15.10
N VAL A 196 -23.24 14.17 -15.34
CA VAL A 196 -24.09 14.77 -14.33
C VAL A 196 -25.54 14.54 -14.71
N ASP A 197 -26.29 13.92 -13.81
CA ASP A 197 -27.72 13.77 -13.95
C ASP A 197 -28.41 15.12 -13.64
N PRO A 198 -29.15 15.73 -14.59
CA PRO A 198 -29.81 17.01 -14.39
C PRO A 198 -30.96 16.97 -13.37
N MET A 199 -31.55 15.81 -13.09
CA MET A 199 -32.69 15.68 -12.18
C MET A 199 -32.24 15.50 -10.72
N THR A 200 -31.23 14.67 -10.48
CA THR A 200 -30.73 14.36 -9.13
C THR A 200 -29.54 15.23 -8.72
N GLY A 201 -28.77 15.74 -9.70
CA GLY A 201 -27.49 16.41 -9.48
C GLY A 201 -26.34 15.45 -9.19
N ASP A 202 -26.58 14.13 -9.27
CA ASP A 202 -25.54 13.13 -9.04
C ASP A 202 -24.50 13.17 -10.17
N GLN A 203 -23.24 13.00 -9.79
CA GLN A 203 -22.11 13.07 -10.71
C GLN A 203 -21.26 11.80 -10.65
N ARG A 204 -20.83 11.33 -11.82
CA ARG A 204 -19.90 10.20 -11.99
C ARG A 204 -18.85 10.52 -13.03
N ASP A 205 -17.65 10.01 -12.80
CA ASP A 205 -16.50 10.29 -13.65
C ASP A 205 -16.64 9.49 -14.95
N VAL A 206 -16.31 10.12 -16.07
CA VAL A 206 -16.24 9.43 -17.35
C VAL A 206 -15.02 8.51 -17.30
N PRO A 207 -15.14 7.22 -17.65
CA PRO A 207 -13.98 6.34 -17.73
C PRO A 207 -12.95 6.89 -18.72
N GLU A 208 -11.68 6.92 -18.34
CA GLU A 208 -10.62 7.60 -19.11
C GLU A 208 -10.38 6.99 -20.49
N GLU A 209 -10.68 5.70 -20.65
CA GLU A 209 -10.53 4.95 -21.91
C GLU A 209 -11.59 5.32 -22.96
N TRP A 210 -12.62 6.08 -22.58
CA TRP A 210 -13.72 6.39 -23.48
C TRP A 210 -13.37 7.54 -24.41
N SER A 211 -13.51 7.31 -25.72
CA SER A 211 -13.46 8.40 -26.71
C SER A 211 -14.61 9.40 -26.52
N ASP A 212 -14.36 10.66 -26.91
CA ASP A 212 -15.35 11.74 -26.90
C ASP A 212 -16.68 11.35 -27.57
N ARG A 213 -16.61 10.54 -28.63
CA ARG A 213 -17.78 10.07 -29.36
C ARG A 213 -18.62 9.12 -28.51
N LYS A 214 -17.98 8.18 -27.81
CA LYS A 214 -18.65 7.24 -26.90
C LYS A 214 -19.26 7.98 -25.71
N MET A 215 -18.50 8.91 -25.12
CA MET A 215 -18.96 9.77 -24.04
C MET A 215 -20.23 10.54 -24.43
N LYS A 216 -20.20 11.27 -25.55
CA LYS A 216 -21.36 12.07 -26.01
C LYS A 216 -22.57 11.20 -26.38
N LYS A 217 -22.34 10.02 -26.95
CA LYS A 217 -23.43 9.07 -27.26
C LYS A 217 -24.11 8.59 -25.98
N PHE A 218 -23.33 8.17 -24.99
CA PHE A 218 -23.84 7.71 -23.70
C PHE A 218 -24.59 8.83 -22.96
N ALA A 219 -24.01 10.03 -22.91
CA ALA A 219 -24.67 11.20 -22.33
C ALA A 219 -26.03 11.48 -22.98
N LYS A 220 -26.13 11.41 -24.32
CA LYS A 220 -27.39 11.63 -25.04
C LYS A 220 -28.42 10.52 -24.77
N GLU A 221 -27.97 9.27 -24.71
CA GLU A 221 -28.83 8.10 -24.51
C GLU A 221 -29.50 8.11 -23.13
N TYR A 222 -28.76 8.51 -22.10
CA TYR A 222 -29.23 8.55 -20.71
C TYR A 222 -29.64 9.95 -20.24
N GLY A 223 -29.65 10.96 -21.12
CA GLY A 223 -30.04 12.34 -20.79
C GLY A 223 -29.11 13.04 -19.79
N LEU A 224 -27.83 12.66 -19.76
CA LEU A 224 -26.82 13.20 -18.84
C LEU A 224 -26.11 14.41 -19.44
N ASN A 225 -25.75 15.38 -18.59
CA ASN A 225 -24.88 16.49 -18.96
C ASN A 225 -23.41 16.12 -18.77
N ILE A 226 -22.53 16.68 -19.59
CA ILE A 226 -21.08 16.50 -19.46
C ILE A 226 -20.48 17.80 -18.90
N MET A 227 -19.75 17.69 -17.80
CA MET A 227 -19.03 18.81 -17.19
C MET A 227 -17.59 18.42 -16.90
N SER A 228 -16.66 19.30 -17.26
CA SER A 228 -15.24 19.12 -16.98
C SER A 228 -14.88 19.73 -15.62
N LYS A 229 -14.23 18.95 -14.75
CA LYS A 229 -13.79 19.39 -13.42
C LYS A 229 -12.34 19.05 -13.18
N ILE A 230 -11.63 19.88 -12.40
CA ILE A 230 -10.31 19.52 -11.89
C ILE A 230 -10.51 18.70 -10.63
N LYS A 231 -9.98 17.48 -10.62
CA LYS A 231 -10.04 16.56 -9.47
C LYS A 231 -8.64 16.11 -9.08
N ARG A 232 -8.48 15.75 -7.81
CA ARG A 232 -7.27 15.08 -7.32
C ARG A 232 -7.41 13.60 -7.66
N LYS A 233 -6.54 13.10 -8.53
CA LYS A 233 -6.42 11.67 -8.86
C LYS A 233 -5.08 11.13 -8.40
N VAL A 234 -5.02 9.85 -8.08
CA VAL A 234 -3.80 9.17 -7.64
C VAL A 234 -2.96 8.81 -8.87
N ARG A 235 -1.71 9.25 -8.89
CA ARG A 235 -0.67 8.81 -9.82
C ARG A 235 0.13 7.72 -9.11
N TRP A 236 0.41 6.63 -9.81
CA TRP A 236 1.18 5.51 -9.32
C TRP A 236 2.51 5.44 -10.08
N THR A 237 3.59 5.68 -9.35
CA THR A 237 4.94 5.63 -9.88
C THR A 237 5.76 4.60 -9.10
N VAL A 238 6.39 3.67 -9.81
CA VAL A 238 7.33 2.70 -9.25
C VAL A 238 8.71 2.98 -9.81
N THR A 239 9.67 3.17 -8.91
CA THR A 239 11.07 3.44 -9.25
C THR A 239 11.98 2.46 -8.54
N ALA A 240 13.07 2.09 -9.19
CA ALA A 240 14.15 1.33 -8.61
C ALA A 240 15.45 2.04 -8.99
N ASP A 241 16.22 2.45 -7.99
CA ASP A 241 17.41 3.28 -8.20
C ASP A 241 17.14 4.46 -9.18
N ARG A 242 17.86 4.54 -10.31
CA ARG A 242 17.69 5.57 -11.35
C ARG A 242 16.66 5.21 -12.43
N VAL A 243 16.03 4.05 -12.36
CA VAL A 243 15.13 3.54 -13.39
C VAL A 243 13.67 3.65 -12.95
N VAL A 244 12.85 4.28 -13.79
CA VAL A 244 11.38 4.24 -13.64
C VAL A 244 10.88 2.90 -14.18
N LEU A 245 10.33 2.07 -13.30
CA LEU A 245 9.74 0.78 -13.62
C LEU A 245 8.32 0.94 -14.16
N HIS A 246 7.51 1.75 -13.48
CA HIS A 246 6.13 2.04 -13.85
C HIS A 246 5.81 3.50 -13.54
N ASP A 247 5.04 4.17 -14.39
CA ASP A 247 4.48 5.48 -14.11
C ASP A 247 3.17 5.61 -14.87
N ASP A 248 2.05 5.33 -14.20
CA ASP A 248 0.71 5.53 -14.76
C ASP A 248 -0.31 6.09 -13.75
N TRP A 249 -1.48 6.50 -14.22
CA TRP A 249 -2.59 6.86 -13.34
C TRP A 249 -3.12 5.61 -12.66
N SER A 250 -3.41 5.73 -11.36
CA SER A 250 -3.98 4.62 -10.62
C SER A 250 -5.35 4.26 -11.19
N PRO A 251 -5.66 2.97 -11.39
CA PRO A 251 -7.01 2.54 -11.71
C PRO A 251 -7.98 2.75 -10.53
N TYR A 252 -7.44 2.96 -9.33
CA TYR A 252 -8.20 3.21 -8.10
C TYR A 252 -8.44 4.71 -7.88
N ASN A 253 -9.59 5.03 -7.30
CA ASN A 253 -9.94 6.42 -6.97
C ASN A 253 -9.16 6.97 -5.76
N ASP A 254 -8.83 6.08 -4.82
CA ASP A 254 -8.12 6.38 -3.59
C ASP A 254 -6.82 5.57 -3.55
N PHE A 255 -5.98 5.79 -2.53
CA PHE A 255 -4.79 4.95 -2.31
C PHE A 255 -5.19 3.51 -2.02
N THR A 256 -4.36 2.55 -2.45
CA THR A 256 -4.61 1.12 -2.18
C THR A 256 -4.39 0.75 -0.71
N MET A 257 -3.54 1.54 -0.03
CA MET A 257 -3.19 1.36 1.37
C MET A 257 -4.27 1.92 2.29
N VAL A 258 -4.82 1.05 3.14
CA VAL A 258 -5.80 1.41 4.18
C VAL A 258 -5.14 1.27 5.54
N PRO A 259 -4.91 2.38 6.26
CA PRO A 259 -4.23 2.35 7.55
C PRO A 259 -5.16 1.94 8.69
N PHE A 260 -4.60 1.21 9.64
CA PHE A 260 -5.11 0.99 10.98
C PHE A 260 -4.23 1.72 11.99
N PHE A 261 -4.86 2.41 12.94
CA PHE A 261 -4.15 3.05 14.05
C PHE A 261 -4.71 2.58 15.38
N ALA A 262 -3.86 2.03 16.25
CA ALA A 262 -4.28 1.55 17.57
C ALA A 262 -4.71 2.72 18.48
N TYR A 263 -3.82 3.72 18.58
CA TYR A 263 -4.15 5.02 19.16
C TYR A 263 -3.67 6.09 18.20
N PHE A 264 -4.51 7.10 17.97
CA PHE A 264 -4.17 8.23 17.11
C PHE A 264 -4.52 9.54 17.80
N ARG A 265 -3.51 10.39 18.06
CA ARG A 265 -3.74 11.68 18.71
C ARG A 265 -2.95 12.78 18.01
N ARG A 266 -3.66 13.71 17.36
CA ARG A 266 -3.10 14.90 16.70
C ARG A 266 -1.96 14.56 15.72
N GLY A 267 -2.17 13.59 14.83
CA GLY A 267 -1.16 13.17 13.86
C GLY A 267 -0.10 12.21 14.41
N ARG A 268 -0.18 11.82 15.69
CA ARG A 268 0.79 10.91 16.31
C ARG A 268 0.12 9.58 16.66
N PRO A 269 0.39 8.51 15.90
CA PRO A 269 0.03 7.17 16.30
C PRO A 269 0.99 6.62 17.37
N PHE A 270 0.50 5.72 18.21
CA PHE A 270 1.33 4.92 19.11
C PHE A 270 0.65 3.60 19.48
N GLY A 271 1.46 2.57 19.75
CA GLY A 271 1.01 1.23 20.14
C GLY A 271 1.03 1.03 21.66
N MET A 272 0.46 -0.09 22.13
CA MET A 272 0.48 -0.43 23.55
C MET A 272 1.90 -0.73 24.06
N VAL A 273 2.74 -1.33 23.22
CA VAL A 273 4.11 -1.74 23.60
C VAL A 273 4.97 -0.55 24.02
N ARG A 274 4.80 0.61 23.37
CA ARG A 274 5.58 1.82 23.65
C ARG A 274 5.50 2.26 25.13
N ASN A 275 4.36 2.06 25.77
CA ASN A 275 4.16 2.39 27.18
C ASN A 275 4.73 1.34 28.14
N LEU A 276 5.01 0.13 27.65
CA LEU A 276 5.52 -1.00 28.44
C LEU A 276 7.05 -1.09 28.43
N LEU A 277 7.73 -0.45 27.46
CA LEU A 277 9.19 -0.49 27.31
C LEU A 277 9.92 0.03 28.55
N SER A 278 9.61 1.25 28.99
CA SER A 278 10.33 1.89 30.10
C SER A 278 10.19 1.13 31.44
N PRO A 279 8.99 0.68 31.86
CA PRO A 279 8.87 -0.19 33.04
C PRO A 279 9.63 -1.51 32.90
N GLN A 280 9.62 -2.13 31.72
CA GLN A 280 10.32 -3.39 31.48
C GLN A 280 11.85 -3.24 31.54
N GLU A 281 12.40 -2.16 30.98
CA GLU A 281 13.82 -1.84 31.07
C GLU A 281 14.27 -1.65 32.53
N GLN A 282 13.43 -1.02 33.36
CA GLN A 282 13.73 -0.86 34.77
C GLN A 282 13.73 -2.21 35.50
N LEU A 283 12.76 -3.08 35.23
CA LEU A 283 12.74 -4.44 35.78
C LEU A 283 13.98 -5.23 35.36
N ASN A 284 14.36 -5.17 34.09
CA ASN A 284 15.55 -5.87 33.55
C ASN A 284 16.87 -5.36 34.15
N LYS A 285 16.90 -4.14 34.70
CA LYS A 285 18.09 -3.58 35.39
C LYS A 285 18.18 -4.02 36.86
N ILE A 286 17.06 -4.44 37.45
CA ILE A 286 16.96 -4.81 38.87
C ILE A 286 16.99 -6.33 39.06
N ALA A 287 16.50 -7.08 38.07
CA ALA A 287 16.57 -8.54 37.99
C ALA A 287 17.94 -9.01 37.48
#